data_AF-A0A4U5NBZ0-F1
#
_entry.id   AF-A0A4U5NBZ0-F1
#
_cell.length_a   1.000
_cell.length_b   1.000
_cell.length_c   1.000
_cell.angle_alpha   90.00
_cell.angle_beta   90.00
_cell.angle_gamma   90.00
#
_symmetry.space_group_name_H-M   'P 1'
#
loop_
_entity.id
_entity.type
_entity.pdbx_description
1 polymer ?
#
loop_
_entity_poly.entity_id
_entity_poly.type
_entity_poly.pdbx_seq_one_letter_code
_entity_poly.pdbx_strand_id
1 'polypeptide(L)'
;MLKDLKLEYLDLCLIHWPIAYKEGTGEIFPKNKEGKLQYSGIDFMETWKAMEAKAREGKIRSLGLSNFAEHQIDRVLAEGEINPAVLQVEMNVYLQQPELLQFCEEKGIVITAYSPLGNAAQPMRNGNQPLLLNDSTLKEIAEAHGKSVAQVAIRFLLQRGVAVIPKSISEKRIKENFSVFDFNLSDFEMAKIAALDKNLRICDAKNRGDDTHPDYPWPN
;
A
#
# COMPACT_ATOMS: atom_id res chain seq x y z
N MET A 1 -13.04 -3.10 -16.97
CA MET A 1 -12.10 -2.06 -16.55
C MET A 1 -11.86 -1.00 -17.64
N LEU A 2 -11.06 -1.25 -18.68
CA LEU A 2 -10.75 -0.23 -19.71
C LEU A 2 -12.00 0.38 -20.35
N LYS A 3 -12.98 -0.47 -20.72
CA LYS A 3 -14.28 -0.03 -21.24
C LYS A 3 -15.03 0.89 -20.27
N ASP A 4 -15.02 0.56 -18.98
CA ASP A 4 -15.74 1.30 -17.94
C ASP A 4 -15.08 2.67 -17.68
N LEU A 5 -13.75 2.70 -17.72
CA LEU A 5 -12.95 3.92 -17.60
C LEU A 5 -12.91 4.76 -18.89
N LYS A 6 -13.35 4.18 -20.02
CA LYS A 6 -13.24 4.76 -21.37
C LYS A 6 -11.80 5.11 -21.74
N LEU A 7 -10.87 4.20 -21.42
CA LEU A 7 -9.44 4.33 -21.69
C LEU A 7 -8.96 3.19 -22.62
N GLU A 8 -7.86 3.42 -23.33
CA GLU A 8 -7.22 2.42 -24.19
C GLU A 8 -6.18 1.57 -23.47
N TYR A 9 -5.55 2.13 -22.42
CA TYR A 9 -4.54 1.49 -21.58
C TYR A 9 -4.60 2.02 -20.14
N LEU A 10 -3.86 1.36 -19.24
CA LEU A 10 -3.61 1.81 -17.87
C LEU A 10 -2.12 2.13 -17.68
N ASP A 11 -1.79 3.23 -17.01
CA ASP A 11 -0.39 3.56 -16.66
C ASP A 11 0.23 2.52 -15.73
N LEU A 12 -0.57 2.00 -14.80
CA LEU A 12 -0.17 1.01 -13.81
C LEU A 12 -1.33 0.05 -13.53
N CYS A 13 -1.05 -1.26 -13.51
CA CYS A 13 -1.95 -2.29 -13.02
C CYS A 13 -1.20 -3.20 -12.05
N LEU A 14 -1.85 -3.60 -10.95
CA LEU A 14 -1.24 -4.38 -9.89
C LEU A 14 -2.09 -5.59 -9.49
N ILE A 15 -1.41 -6.67 -9.12
CA ILE A 15 -2.04 -7.75 -8.33
C ILE A 15 -2.32 -7.18 -6.93
N HIS A 16 -3.59 -7.10 -6.54
CA HIS A 16 -4.00 -6.42 -5.31
C HIS A 16 -3.60 -7.18 -4.03
N TRP A 17 -3.67 -8.51 -4.07
CA TRP A 17 -3.21 -9.40 -3.02
C TRP A 17 -2.65 -10.66 -3.68
N PRO A 18 -1.62 -11.32 -3.12
CA PRO A 18 -1.14 -12.62 -3.58
C PRO A 18 -2.10 -13.78 -3.27
N ILE A 19 -3.33 -13.47 -2.80
CA ILE A 19 -4.33 -14.43 -2.35
C ILE A 19 -5.41 -14.58 -3.43
N ALA A 20 -5.60 -15.81 -3.91
CA ALA A 20 -6.61 -16.11 -4.93
C ALA A 20 -7.92 -16.58 -4.27
N TYR A 21 -9.03 -15.92 -4.63
CA TYR A 21 -10.38 -16.29 -4.16
C TYR A 21 -11.11 -17.11 -5.20
N LYS A 22 -12.02 -17.98 -4.75
CA LYS A 22 -12.87 -18.80 -5.60
C LYS A 22 -13.65 -17.94 -6.60
N GLU A 23 -13.54 -18.26 -7.89
CA GLU A 23 -14.17 -17.51 -8.96
C GLU A 23 -15.66 -17.86 -9.12
N GLY A 24 -16.40 -17.02 -9.85
CA GLY A 24 -17.78 -17.32 -10.28
C GLY A 24 -18.84 -17.23 -9.18
N THR A 25 -18.50 -16.76 -7.99
CA THR A 25 -19.43 -16.62 -6.85
C THR A 25 -20.22 -15.30 -6.87
N GLY A 26 -19.71 -14.28 -7.56
CA GLY A 26 -20.24 -12.91 -7.53
C GLY A 26 -19.86 -12.12 -6.26
N GLU A 27 -19.17 -12.74 -5.30
CA GLU A 27 -18.71 -12.10 -4.08
C GLU A 27 -17.21 -11.78 -4.16
N ILE A 28 -16.81 -10.63 -3.61
CA ILE A 28 -15.39 -10.23 -3.54
C ILE A 28 -14.63 -11.13 -2.55
N PHE A 29 -15.28 -11.53 -1.46
CA PHE A 29 -14.73 -12.40 -0.41
C PHE A 29 -15.66 -13.60 -0.21
N PRO A 30 -15.63 -14.59 -1.12
CA PRO A 30 -16.58 -15.69 -1.12
C PRO A 30 -16.45 -16.53 0.15
N LYS A 31 -17.58 -16.81 0.80
CA LYS A 31 -17.63 -17.66 2.00
C LYS A 31 -18.50 -18.89 1.80
N ASN A 32 -18.11 -19.99 2.43
CA ASN A 32 -18.97 -21.18 2.51
C ASN A 32 -20.10 -20.98 3.55
N LYS A 33 -20.96 -21.99 3.71
CA LYS A 33 -22.10 -21.94 4.64
C LYS A 33 -21.67 -21.78 6.11
N GLU A 34 -20.45 -22.19 6.42
CA GLU A 34 -19.82 -22.09 7.73
C GLU A 34 -19.09 -20.74 7.95
N GLY A 35 -19.17 -19.81 6.99
CA GLY A 35 -18.56 -18.49 7.06
C GLY A 35 -17.05 -18.45 6.79
N LYS A 36 -16.45 -19.58 6.36
CA LYS A 36 -15.03 -19.66 5.98
C LYS A 36 -14.81 -19.18 4.56
N LEU A 37 -13.72 -18.44 4.34
CA LEU A 37 -13.32 -17.98 3.01
C LEU A 37 -13.06 -19.15 2.06
N GLN A 38 -13.41 -18.96 0.79
CA GLN A 38 -13.18 -19.91 -0.27
C GLN A 38 -12.08 -19.40 -1.19
N TYR A 39 -11.00 -20.17 -1.28
CA TYR A 39 -9.85 -19.81 -2.10
C TYR A 39 -9.87 -20.54 -3.45
N SER A 40 -9.15 -19.98 -4.41
CA SER A 40 -8.83 -20.64 -5.66
C SER A 40 -7.46 -21.32 -5.55
N GLY A 41 -7.22 -22.32 -6.40
CA GLY A 41 -5.90 -22.96 -6.53
C GLY A 41 -4.96 -22.22 -7.50
N ILE A 42 -5.38 -21.09 -8.06
CA ILE A 42 -4.59 -20.31 -9.01
C ILE A 42 -3.41 -19.65 -8.28
N ASP A 43 -2.22 -19.88 -8.82
CA ASP A 43 -0.99 -19.23 -8.36
C ASP A 43 -0.95 -17.76 -8.82
N PHE A 44 -0.47 -16.85 -7.96
CA PHE A 44 -0.26 -15.46 -8.35
C PHE A 44 0.70 -15.31 -9.54
N MET A 45 1.60 -16.27 -9.78
CA MET A 45 2.47 -16.27 -10.96
C MET A 45 1.72 -16.52 -12.28
N GLU A 46 0.63 -17.30 -12.28
CA GLU A 46 -0.24 -17.43 -13.46
C GLU A 46 -0.89 -16.08 -13.79
N THR A 47 -1.34 -15.38 -12.75
CA THR A 47 -1.90 -14.02 -12.88
C THR A 47 -0.85 -13.03 -13.38
N TRP A 48 0.38 -13.10 -12.86
CA TRP A 48 1.49 -12.24 -13.29
C TRP A 48 1.79 -12.41 -14.78
N LYS A 49 1.94 -13.66 -15.25
CA LYS A 49 2.19 -13.95 -16.68
C LYS A 49 1.06 -13.48 -17.59
N ALA A 50 -0.19 -13.56 -17.12
CA ALA A 50 -1.32 -12.99 -17.84
C ALA A 50 -1.24 -11.45 -17.92
N MET A 51 -0.82 -10.78 -16.84
CA MET A 51 -0.59 -9.34 -16.83
C MET A 51 0.57 -8.92 -17.76
N GLU A 52 1.66 -9.70 -17.83
CA GLU A 52 2.77 -9.49 -18.76
C GLU A 52 2.32 -9.55 -20.22
N ALA A 53 1.45 -10.50 -20.57
CA ALA A 53 0.86 -10.56 -21.90
C ALA A 53 0.06 -9.28 -22.22
N LYS A 54 -0.70 -8.75 -21.25
CA LYS A 54 -1.43 -7.48 -21.42
C LYS A 54 -0.54 -6.25 -21.49
N ALA A 55 0.62 -6.29 -20.85
CA ALA A 55 1.63 -5.25 -21.03
C ALA A 55 2.19 -5.26 -22.46
N ARG A 56 2.53 -6.45 -23.01
CA ARG A 56 3.00 -6.61 -24.39
C ARG A 56 1.95 -6.21 -25.45
N GLU A 57 0.67 -6.38 -25.15
CA GLU A 57 -0.44 -5.88 -25.98
C GLU A 57 -0.63 -4.34 -25.89
N GLY A 58 0.18 -3.63 -25.08
CA GLY A 58 0.06 -2.19 -24.88
C GLY A 58 -1.15 -1.77 -24.04
N LYS A 59 -1.80 -2.70 -23.33
CA LYS A 59 -2.97 -2.42 -22.47
C LYS A 59 -2.60 -1.97 -21.07
N ILE A 60 -1.37 -2.27 -20.64
CA ILE A 60 -0.83 -1.88 -19.34
C ILE A 60 0.59 -1.39 -19.56
N ARG A 61 0.89 -0.17 -19.12
CA ARG A 61 2.22 0.43 -19.31
C ARG A 61 3.23 -0.06 -18.28
N SER A 62 2.82 -0.17 -17.02
CA SER A 62 3.65 -0.64 -15.91
C SER A 62 2.90 -1.69 -15.09
N LEU A 63 3.62 -2.71 -14.62
CA LEU A 63 3.06 -3.74 -13.75
C LEU A 63 3.54 -3.51 -12.31
N GLY A 64 2.70 -3.86 -11.35
CA GLY A 64 3.05 -3.76 -9.94
C GLY A 64 2.42 -4.84 -9.08
N LEU A 65 2.80 -4.84 -7.81
CA LEU A 65 2.32 -5.75 -6.79
C LEU A 65 1.71 -4.94 -5.65
N SER A 66 0.80 -5.54 -4.88
CA SER A 66 0.24 -4.91 -3.69
C SER A 66 0.07 -5.92 -2.57
N ASN A 67 0.53 -5.56 -1.37
CA ASN A 67 0.57 -6.45 -0.21
C ASN A 67 1.38 -7.73 -0.42
N PHE A 68 2.44 -7.70 -1.25
CA PHE A 68 3.35 -8.84 -1.39
C PHE A 68 4.48 -8.74 -0.36
N ALA A 69 4.92 -9.89 0.16
CA ALA A 69 6.12 -9.99 0.98
C ALA A 69 7.38 -10.21 0.13
N GLU A 70 8.56 -9.98 0.72
CA GLU A 70 9.85 -10.04 0.04
C GLU A 70 10.06 -11.35 -0.75
N HIS A 71 9.78 -12.51 -0.14
CA HIS A 71 9.91 -13.82 -0.81
C HIS A 71 8.96 -14.00 -2.01
N GLN A 72 7.76 -13.39 -1.96
CA GLN A 72 6.82 -13.43 -3.08
C GLN A 72 7.29 -12.51 -4.21
N ILE A 73 7.88 -11.36 -3.87
CA ILE A 73 8.47 -10.44 -4.84
C ILE A 73 9.69 -11.08 -5.50
N ASP A 74 10.57 -11.73 -4.73
CA ASP A 74 11.73 -12.47 -5.26
C ASP A 74 11.28 -13.56 -6.26
N ARG A 75 10.17 -14.24 -5.97
CA ARG A 75 9.59 -15.23 -6.90
C ARG A 75 9.13 -14.59 -8.20
N VAL A 76 8.43 -13.45 -8.13
CA VAL A 76 8.01 -12.70 -9.33
C VAL A 76 9.24 -12.27 -10.16
N LEU A 77 10.30 -11.79 -9.50
CA LEU A 77 11.54 -11.38 -10.18
C LEU A 77 12.29 -12.57 -10.81
N ALA A 78 12.23 -13.75 -10.20
CA ALA A 78 12.91 -14.94 -10.70
C ALA A 78 12.16 -15.63 -11.85
N GLU A 79 10.83 -15.63 -11.80
CA GLU A 79 9.98 -16.38 -12.75
C GLU A 79 9.30 -15.51 -13.83
N GLY A 80 9.27 -14.18 -13.65
CA GLY A 80 8.67 -13.22 -14.58
C GLY A 80 9.62 -12.76 -15.69
N GLU A 81 9.05 -12.29 -16.79
CA GLU A 81 9.77 -11.65 -17.89
C GLU A 81 9.84 -10.11 -17.73
N ILE A 82 8.90 -9.52 -16.98
CA ILE A 82 8.81 -8.09 -16.70
C ILE A 82 8.94 -7.90 -15.18
N ASN A 83 9.90 -7.10 -14.74
CA ASN A 83 10.03 -6.76 -13.32
C ASN A 83 8.88 -5.86 -12.85
N PRO A 84 8.33 -6.07 -11.64
CA PRO A 84 7.35 -5.16 -11.06
C PRO A 84 7.98 -3.78 -10.86
N ALA A 85 7.35 -2.73 -11.38
CA ALA A 85 7.81 -1.35 -11.21
C ALA A 85 7.42 -0.75 -9.86
N VAL A 86 6.33 -1.25 -9.26
CA VAL A 86 5.73 -0.69 -8.05
C VAL A 86 5.35 -1.80 -7.07
N LEU A 87 5.62 -1.56 -5.78
CA LEU A 87 4.99 -2.27 -4.67
C LEU A 87 4.08 -1.31 -3.90
N GLN A 88 2.78 -1.59 -3.85
CA GLN A 88 1.82 -0.82 -3.07
C GLN A 88 1.54 -1.50 -1.72
N VAL A 89 1.85 -0.84 -0.60
CA VAL A 89 1.71 -1.41 0.76
C VAL A 89 1.19 -0.39 1.76
N GLU A 90 0.65 -0.85 2.89
CA GLU A 90 0.32 0.04 4.01
C GLU A 90 1.62 0.62 4.51
N MET A 91 1.81 1.93 4.41
CA MET A 91 2.97 2.59 4.97
C MET A 91 2.57 3.98 5.46
N ASN A 92 2.91 4.28 6.70
CA ASN A 92 2.62 5.54 7.36
C ASN A 92 3.60 5.75 8.52
N VAL A 93 3.44 6.84 9.29
CA VAL A 93 4.34 7.16 10.40
C VAL A 93 4.43 6.05 11.47
N TYR A 94 3.38 5.27 11.69
CA TYR A 94 3.36 4.18 12.68
C TYR A 94 3.66 2.78 12.09
N LEU A 95 3.87 2.69 10.78
CA LEU A 95 4.28 1.48 10.08
C LEU A 95 5.17 1.90 8.90
N GLN A 96 6.48 2.03 9.15
CA GLN A 96 7.39 2.69 8.21
C GLN A 96 8.15 1.72 7.31
N GLN A 97 8.19 0.43 7.67
CA GLN A 97 8.76 -0.70 6.93
C GLN A 97 10.13 -0.39 6.29
N PRO A 98 11.16 -0.03 7.08
CA PRO A 98 12.46 0.37 6.55
C PRO A 98 13.16 -0.77 5.79
N GLU A 99 13.05 -2.02 6.24
CA GLU A 99 13.64 -3.18 5.57
C GLU A 99 13.02 -3.40 4.19
N LEU A 100 11.69 -3.36 4.11
CA LEU A 100 10.97 -3.50 2.84
C LEU A 100 11.28 -2.35 1.88
N LEU A 101 11.45 -1.12 2.40
CA LEU A 101 11.84 0.03 1.60
C LEU A 101 13.23 -0.18 0.98
N GLN A 102 14.21 -0.59 1.79
CA GLN A 102 15.55 -0.89 1.31
C GLN A 102 15.53 -2.05 0.29
N PHE A 103 14.81 -3.12 0.59
CA PHE A 103 14.66 -4.27 -0.32
C PHE A 103 14.11 -3.85 -1.70
N CYS A 104 13.10 -2.98 -1.72
CA CYS A 104 12.51 -2.47 -2.96
C CYS A 104 13.49 -1.54 -3.70
N GLU A 105 14.20 -0.67 -2.98
CA GLU A 105 15.19 0.24 -3.56
C GLU A 105 16.32 -0.53 -4.26
N GLU A 106 16.87 -1.56 -3.61
CA GLU A 106 17.92 -2.43 -4.17
C GLU A 106 17.49 -3.16 -5.46
N LYS A 107 16.18 -3.34 -5.64
CA LYS A 107 15.57 -4.02 -6.80
C LYS A 107 15.01 -3.05 -7.84
N GLY A 108 15.12 -1.74 -7.62
CA GLY A 108 14.55 -0.73 -8.50
C GLY A 108 13.02 -0.70 -8.50
N ILE A 109 12.38 -1.13 -7.41
CA ILE A 109 10.92 -1.14 -7.24
C ILE A 109 10.52 0.09 -6.42
N VAL A 110 9.58 0.88 -6.93
CA VAL A 110 9.08 2.07 -6.21
C VAL A 110 7.98 1.66 -5.23
N ILE A 111 8.08 2.08 -3.96
CA ILE A 111 6.98 1.90 -3.02
C ILE A 111 5.92 2.98 -3.21
N THR A 112 4.66 2.55 -3.27
CA THR A 112 3.48 3.43 -3.13
C THR A 112 2.77 3.14 -1.81
N ALA A 113 2.81 4.09 -0.88
CA ALA A 113 2.12 4.00 0.40
C ALA A 113 0.61 4.21 0.25
N TYR A 114 -0.18 3.15 0.47
CA TYR A 114 -1.59 3.29 0.79
C TYR A 114 -1.80 3.54 2.28
N SER A 115 -2.94 4.13 2.63
CA SER A 115 -3.23 4.59 3.99
C SER A 115 -2.11 5.47 4.60
N PRO A 116 -1.52 6.44 3.86
CA PRO A 116 -0.39 7.25 4.37
C PRO A 116 -0.77 8.10 5.59
N LEU A 117 -2.07 8.31 5.82
CA LEU A 117 -2.63 9.03 6.96
C LEU A 117 -3.24 8.09 8.04
N GLY A 118 -2.84 6.82 8.05
CA GLY A 118 -3.16 5.86 9.12
C GLY A 118 -4.59 5.33 9.10
N ASN A 119 -5.31 5.52 7.98
CA ASN A 119 -6.67 5.03 7.77
C ASN A 119 -7.65 5.35 8.93
N ALA A 120 -7.61 6.60 9.42
CA ALA A 120 -8.31 7.01 10.65
C ALA A 120 -9.83 6.73 10.65
N ALA A 121 -10.47 6.62 9.49
CA ALA A 121 -11.90 6.37 9.35
C ALA A 121 -12.27 4.89 9.18
N GLN A 122 -11.32 3.96 9.29
CA GLN A 122 -11.56 2.54 9.02
C GLN A 122 -12.40 1.89 10.13
N PRO A 123 -13.58 1.32 9.83
CA PRO A 123 -14.46 0.71 10.82
C PRO A 123 -13.83 -0.47 11.58
N MET A 124 -12.86 -1.14 10.97
CA MET A 124 -12.14 -2.28 11.54
C MET A 124 -11.01 -1.88 12.49
N ARG A 125 -10.73 -0.59 12.67
CA ARG A 125 -9.76 -0.15 13.69
C ARG A 125 -10.29 -0.51 15.07
N ASN A 126 -9.44 -1.12 15.89
CA ASN A 126 -9.71 -1.25 17.31
C ASN A 126 -9.72 0.16 17.92
N GLY A 127 -10.79 0.51 18.64
CA GLY A 127 -11.00 1.86 19.18
C GLY A 127 -9.87 2.38 20.08
N ASN A 128 -9.02 1.48 20.60
CA ASN A 128 -7.86 1.84 21.42
C ASN A 128 -6.58 2.12 20.61
N GLN A 129 -6.55 1.88 19.30
CA GLN A 129 -5.35 2.10 18.48
C GLN A 129 -5.09 3.59 18.27
N PRO A 130 -3.83 4.06 18.45
CA PRO A 130 -3.50 5.47 18.34
C PRO A 130 -3.74 5.99 16.92
N LEU A 131 -4.27 7.21 16.83
CA LEU A 131 -4.44 7.92 15.57
C LEU A 131 -3.20 8.78 15.31
N LEU A 132 -2.49 8.54 14.20
CA LEU A 132 -1.28 9.31 13.90
C LEU A 132 -1.58 10.81 13.74
N LEU A 133 -2.77 11.17 13.26
CA LEU A 133 -3.18 12.58 13.15
C LEU A 133 -3.27 13.31 14.51
N ASN A 134 -3.26 12.57 15.62
CA ASN A 134 -3.29 13.11 16.97
C ASN A 134 -1.92 13.07 17.68
N ASP A 135 -0.89 12.52 17.05
CA ASP A 135 0.44 12.38 17.65
C ASP A 135 1.04 13.74 18.02
N SER A 136 1.55 13.87 19.25
CA SER A 136 2.08 15.14 19.76
C SER A 136 3.35 15.58 19.05
N THR A 137 4.22 14.64 18.68
CA THR A 137 5.46 14.94 17.95
C THR A 137 5.13 15.47 16.57
N LEU A 138 4.17 14.87 15.86
CA LEU A 138 3.74 15.38 14.57
C LEU A 138 3.06 16.75 14.66
N LYS A 139 2.31 17.02 15.74
CA LYS A 139 1.69 18.34 15.99
C LYS A 139 2.75 19.42 16.22
N GLU A 140 3.76 19.14 17.04
CA GLU A 140 4.88 20.06 17.28
C GLU A 140 5.60 20.42 15.97
N ILE A 141 5.92 19.40 15.16
CA ILE A 141 6.57 19.61 13.85
C ILE A 141 5.63 20.38 12.91
N ALA A 142 4.35 20.02 12.86
CA ALA A 142 3.39 20.71 12.01
C ALA A 142 3.26 22.20 12.36
N GLU A 143 3.23 22.54 13.66
CA GLU A 143 3.22 23.92 14.14
C GLU A 143 4.48 24.69 13.73
N ALA A 144 5.67 24.08 13.88
CA ALA A 144 6.94 24.68 13.50
C ALA A 144 7.02 25.06 12.00
N HIS A 145 6.35 24.29 11.14
CA HIS A 145 6.29 24.54 9.69
C HIS A 145 5.06 25.34 9.24
N GLY A 146 4.12 25.66 10.14
CA GLY A 146 2.83 26.24 9.76
C GLY A 146 1.99 25.31 8.86
N LYS A 147 2.10 24.00 9.06
CA LYS A 147 1.47 22.94 8.28
C LYS A 147 0.48 22.13 9.12
N SER A 148 -0.26 21.23 8.48
CA SER A 148 -1.08 20.25 9.18
C SER A 148 -0.29 18.96 9.46
N VAL A 149 -0.75 18.18 10.45
CA VAL A 149 -0.18 16.86 10.75
C VAL A 149 -0.23 15.93 9.52
N ALA A 150 -1.28 16.04 8.70
CA ALA A 150 -1.39 15.26 7.48
C ALA A 150 -0.30 15.61 6.46
N GLN A 151 0.00 16.91 6.31
CA GLN A 151 1.08 17.38 5.43
C GLN A 151 2.45 16.90 5.91
N VAL A 152 2.72 16.94 7.22
CA VAL A 152 3.96 16.40 7.80
C VAL A 152 4.08 14.90 7.54
N ALA A 153 3.02 14.12 7.79
CA ALA A 153 3.02 12.68 7.54
C ALA A 153 3.24 12.32 6.07
N ILE A 154 2.63 13.08 5.14
CA ILE A 154 2.86 12.93 3.70
C ILE A 154 4.29 13.29 3.32
N ARG A 155 4.78 14.44 3.80
CA ARG A 155 6.13 14.94 3.51
C ARG A 155 7.20 13.96 3.97
N PHE A 156 7.01 13.36 5.15
CA PHE A 156 7.89 12.34 5.71
C PHE A 156 8.10 11.16 4.74
N LEU A 157 7.01 10.61 4.19
CA LEU A 157 7.10 9.51 3.22
C LEU A 157 7.74 9.96 1.90
N LEU A 158 7.32 11.12 1.37
CA LEU A 158 7.87 11.66 0.12
C LEU A 158 9.40 11.90 0.20
N GLN A 159 9.89 12.44 1.32
CA GLN A 159 11.33 12.65 1.53
C GLN A 159 12.13 11.35 1.63
N ARG A 160 11.48 10.22 1.91
CA ARG A 160 12.08 8.88 1.91
C ARG A 160 11.98 8.18 0.55
N GLY A 161 11.58 8.90 -0.51
CA GLY A 161 11.42 8.32 -1.84
C GLY A 161 10.13 7.49 -2.00
N VAL A 162 9.20 7.55 -1.05
CA VAL A 162 7.96 6.78 -1.09
C VAL A 162 6.85 7.61 -1.73
N ALA A 163 6.25 7.10 -2.80
CA ALA A 163 5.05 7.70 -3.38
C ALA A 163 3.85 7.53 -2.44
N VAL A 164 2.93 8.50 -2.39
CA VAL A 164 1.76 8.45 -1.48
C VAL A 164 0.44 8.62 -2.24
N ILE A 165 -0.61 7.97 -1.75
CA ILE A 165 -1.98 8.10 -2.31
C ILE A 165 -3.02 8.47 -1.22
N PRO A 166 -2.92 9.66 -0.59
CA PRO A 166 -3.85 10.09 0.45
C PRO A 166 -5.25 10.37 -0.15
N LYS A 167 -6.27 9.63 0.30
CA LYS A 167 -7.65 9.83 -0.14
C LYS A 167 -8.34 10.96 0.62
N SER A 168 -9.03 11.84 -0.10
CA SER A 168 -10.00 12.77 0.46
C SER A 168 -11.12 13.04 -0.56
N ILE A 169 -12.30 13.37 -0.06
CA ILE A 169 -13.42 13.92 -0.85
C ILE A 169 -13.73 15.38 -0.50
N SER A 170 -13.02 15.93 0.49
CA SER A 170 -13.12 17.34 0.86
C SER A 170 -12.12 18.13 0.03
N GLU A 171 -12.61 19.09 -0.74
CA GLU A 171 -11.78 19.97 -1.58
C GLU A 171 -10.65 20.63 -0.77
N LYS A 172 -10.97 21.16 0.42
CA LYS A 172 -9.98 21.74 1.34
C LYS A 172 -8.85 20.76 1.64
N ARG A 173 -9.18 19.53 2.04
CA ARG A 173 -8.17 18.51 2.36
C ARG A 173 -7.43 18.00 1.12
N ILE A 174 -8.06 17.97 -0.05
CA ILE A 174 -7.38 17.63 -1.31
C ILE A 174 -6.28 18.66 -1.60
N LYS A 175 -6.61 19.95 -1.52
CA LYS A 175 -5.64 21.05 -1.68
C LYS A 175 -4.54 20.97 -0.61
N GLU A 176 -4.93 20.78 0.65
CA GLU A 176 -3.99 20.68 1.78
C GLU A 176 -3.00 19.52 1.60
N ASN A 177 -3.48 18.32 1.26
CA ASN A 177 -2.65 17.13 1.06
C ASN A 177 -1.64 17.30 -0.10
N PHE A 178 -1.92 18.18 -1.07
CA PHE A 178 -1.03 18.44 -2.20
C PHE A 178 0.03 19.53 -1.90
N SER A 179 -0.24 20.43 -0.96
CA SER A 179 0.67 21.51 -0.54
C SER A 179 1.78 21.01 0.40
N VAL A 180 2.59 20.07 -0.11
CA VAL A 180 3.65 19.36 0.63
C VAL A 180 5.02 19.46 -0.05
N PHE A 181 5.14 20.26 -1.10
CA PHE A 181 6.38 20.45 -1.87
C PHE A 181 7.05 21.79 -1.59
N ASP A 182 6.43 22.65 -0.79
CA ASP A 182 6.89 23.98 -0.42
C ASP A 182 7.63 24.02 0.93
N PHE A 183 7.90 22.86 1.54
CA PHE A 183 8.71 22.74 2.75
C PHE A 183 9.47 21.41 2.79
N ASN A 184 10.47 21.33 3.66
CA ASN A 184 11.23 20.12 3.96
C ASN A 184 11.27 19.90 5.48
N LEU A 185 11.20 18.65 5.88
CA LEU A 185 11.56 18.21 7.23
C LEU A 185 13.09 18.13 7.31
N SER A 186 13.64 18.70 8.38
CA SER A 186 15.06 18.59 8.72
C SER A 186 15.43 17.17 9.13
N ASP A 187 16.72 16.82 9.10
CA ASP A 187 17.21 15.51 9.53
C ASP A 187 16.80 15.17 10.96
N PHE A 188 16.76 16.17 11.84
CA PHE A 188 16.32 16.02 13.22
C PHE A 188 14.82 15.69 13.31
N GLU A 189 13.98 16.34 12.51
CA GLU A 189 12.54 16.05 12.46
C GLU A 189 12.27 14.69 11.81
N MET A 190 13.00 14.35 10.75
CA MET A 190 12.95 13.02 10.13
C MET A 190 13.29 11.93 11.14
N ALA A 191 14.33 12.13 11.96
CA ALA A 191 14.71 11.20 13.03
C ALA A 191 13.65 11.11 14.14
N LYS A 192 13.07 12.24 14.56
CA LYS A 192 11.95 12.26 15.52
C LYS A 192 10.76 11.45 15.01
N ILE A 193 10.39 11.61 13.74
CA ILE A 193 9.27 10.88 13.13
C ILE A 193 9.63 9.41 12.94
N ALA A 194 10.87 9.08 12.57
CA ALA A 194 11.34 7.69 12.45
C ALA A 194 11.17 6.92 13.77
N ALA A 195 11.43 7.57 14.92
CA ALA A 195 11.24 6.97 16.24
C ALA A 195 9.77 6.70 16.62
N LEU A 196 8.79 7.14 15.81
CA LEU A 196 7.36 6.89 16.04
C LEU A 196 6.87 5.56 15.43
N ASP A 197 7.72 4.79 14.74
CA ASP A 197 7.32 3.49 14.22
C ASP A 197 6.86 2.57 15.36
N LYS A 198 5.68 1.96 15.19
CA LYS A 198 5.06 1.07 16.16
C LYS A 198 4.83 -0.33 15.59
N ASN A 199 5.29 -0.56 14.35
CA ASN A 199 4.93 -1.72 13.54
C ASN A 199 3.40 -1.96 13.53
N LEU A 200 2.63 -0.87 13.51
CA LEU A 200 1.18 -0.91 13.68
C LEU A 200 0.48 -1.01 12.32
N ARG A 201 0.15 -2.23 11.92
CA ARG A 201 -0.66 -2.52 10.73
C ARG A 201 -2.15 -2.41 11.04
N ILE A 202 -2.88 -1.67 10.19
CA ILE A 202 -4.34 -1.51 10.28
C ILE A 202 -5.04 -2.35 9.22
N CYS A 203 -4.45 -2.41 8.03
CA CYS A 203 -4.97 -3.12 6.87
C CYS A 203 -4.38 -4.53 6.80
N ASP A 204 -4.67 -5.34 7.82
CA ASP A 204 -4.25 -6.74 7.85
C ASP A 204 -5.35 -7.66 7.27
N ALA A 205 -4.98 -8.54 6.32
CA ALA A 205 -5.89 -9.53 5.75
C ALA A 205 -6.32 -10.59 6.78
N LYS A 206 -5.53 -10.81 7.84
CA LYS A 206 -5.94 -11.61 9.01
C LYS A 206 -7.26 -11.15 9.61
N ASN A 207 -7.55 -9.84 9.59
CA ASN A 207 -8.82 -9.30 10.08
C ASN A 207 -10.05 -9.77 9.27
N ARG A 208 -9.83 -10.34 8.07
CA ARG A 208 -10.86 -10.98 7.25
C ARG A 208 -10.87 -12.52 7.36
N GLY A 209 -9.86 -13.12 8.01
CA GLY A 209 -9.67 -14.57 8.12
C GLY A 209 -8.77 -15.19 7.04
N ASP A 210 -7.97 -14.37 6.36
CA ASP A 210 -7.07 -14.79 5.28
C ASP A 210 -5.74 -15.39 5.77
N ASP A 211 -5.47 -15.40 7.08
CA ASP A 211 -4.21 -15.83 7.68
C ASP A 211 -3.94 -17.34 7.57
N THR A 212 -4.88 -18.08 7.00
CA THR A 212 -4.76 -19.51 6.68
C THR A 212 -4.43 -19.78 5.21
N HIS A 213 -4.41 -18.76 4.35
CA HIS A 213 -4.03 -18.91 2.95
C HIS A 213 -2.51 -19.16 2.83
N PRO A 214 -2.05 -20.10 1.98
CA PRO A 214 -0.63 -20.37 1.78
C PRO A 214 0.18 -19.13 1.37
N ASP A 215 -0.41 -18.26 0.54
CA ASP A 215 0.19 -17.00 0.09
C ASP A 215 -0.13 -15.80 0.98
N TYR A 216 -0.55 -16.01 2.23
CA TYR A 216 -0.72 -14.90 3.16
C TYR A 216 0.64 -14.20 3.39
N PRO A 217 0.75 -12.87 3.18
CA PRO A 217 2.06 -12.20 3.05
C PRO A 217 2.87 -12.10 4.36
N TRP A 218 2.19 -11.97 5.49
CA TRP A 218 2.84 -11.61 6.77
C TRP A 218 2.78 -12.78 7.75
N PRO A 219 3.68 -13.76 7.68
CA PRO A 219 3.64 -14.90 8.59
C PRO A 219 3.61 -14.44 10.05
N ASN A 220 2.85 -15.18 10.88
CA ASN A 220 2.69 -14.91 12.31
C ASN A 220 4.02 -15.03 13.08
#